data_AF-A0A4Q3UAD7-F1
#
_entry.id   AF-A0A4Q3UAD7-F1
#
_cell.length_a   1.000
_cell.length_b   1.000
_cell.length_c   1.000
_cell.angle_alpha   90.00
_cell.angle_beta   90.00
_cell.angle_gamma   90.00
#
_symmetry.space_group_name_H-M   'P 1'
#
loop_
_entity.id
_entity.type
_entity.pdbx_description
1 polymer ?
#
loop_
_entity_poly.entity_id
_entity_poly.type
_entity_poly.pdbx_seq_one_letter_code
_entity_poly.pdbx_strand_id
1 'polypeptide(L)'
;MKPLLLAITMAMPFFCLSQYTYENVVVDFASPQNATFKNLRLYPVRAKESFKLEFQTVGKYLTLQEALAKNKIKITEQDESGNVEELTMENISSETIIVLPGEIIKGGKQDRVIRKDVVLAPRSGKKKLPVFCVESGRWSDRQTHKSGGAAEFKSYHSKAALSLRKVVEKESDQSRVWNEVATITQKNKTTTSTKTYTAITSSTELNDQLSQYSSYFLNKLKTQNDIIGVIVVTGDRVVGCDLFATHNLFAAQLESLL
;
A
#
# COMPACT_ATOMS: atom_id res chain seq x y z
N MET A 1 -19.54 62.77 -1.07
CA MET A 1 -20.12 61.43 -1.32
C MET A 1 -19.04 60.58 -1.97
N LYS A 2 -18.50 59.57 -1.27
CA LYS A 2 -17.47 58.65 -1.82
C LYS A 2 -18.19 57.44 -2.44
N PRO A 3 -17.86 57.01 -3.66
CA PRO A 3 -18.46 55.81 -4.24
C PRO A 3 -17.91 54.56 -3.55
N LEU A 4 -18.83 53.72 -3.09
CA LEU A 4 -18.54 52.41 -2.52
C LEU A 4 -18.19 51.46 -3.66
N LEU A 5 -16.91 51.09 -3.79
CA LEU A 5 -16.47 50.08 -4.74
C LEU A 5 -16.88 48.70 -4.19
N LEU A 6 -17.93 48.11 -4.76
CA LEU A 6 -18.35 46.75 -4.42
C LEU A 6 -17.40 45.75 -5.09
N ALA A 7 -16.45 45.20 -4.33
CA ALA A 7 -15.61 44.11 -4.79
C ALA A 7 -16.44 42.82 -4.87
N ILE A 8 -16.82 42.42 -6.08
CA ILE A 8 -17.41 41.11 -6.33
C ILE A 8 -16.27 40.08 -6.31
N THR A 9 -16.07 39.43 -5.17
CA THR A 9 -15.26 38.22 -5.08
C THR A 9 -15.99 37.09 -5.79
N MET A 10 -15.67 36.90 -7.07
CA MET A 10 -16.15 35.77 -7.86
C MET A 10 -15.56 34.49 -7.26
N ALA A 11 -16.34 33.79 -6.45
CA ALA A 11 -15.99 32.46 -5.96
C ALA A 11 -15.93 31.53 -7.18
N MET A 12 -14.74 31.29 -7.72
CA MET A 12 -14.55 30.22 -8.71
C MET A 12 -14.91 28.91 -8.03
N PRO A 13 -15.93 28.18 -8.50
CA PRO A 13 -16.17 26.84 -8.03
C PRO A 13 -14.92 26.02 -8.34
N PHE A 14 -14.35 25.39 -7.31
CA PHE A 14 -13.31 24.38 -7.49
C PHE A 14 -13.94 23.22 -8.25
N PHE A 15 -13.87 23.26 -9.58
CA PHE A 15 -14.10 22.08 -10.40
C PHE A 15 -12.95 21.12 -10.10
N CYS A 16 -13.25 20.06 -9.35
CA CYS A 16 -12.31 18.96 -9.20
C CYS A 16 -12.27 18.23 -10.54
N LEU A 17 -11.34 18.62 -11.41
CA LEU A 17 -11.09 17.91 -12.65
C LEU A 17 -10.51 16.52 -12.32
N SER A 18 -10.89 15.52 -13.12
CA SER A 18 -10.30 14.18 -12.98
C SER A 18 -8.80 14.27 -13.27
N GLN A 19 -7.98 13.89 -12.30
CA GLN A 19 -6.52 13.89 -12.41
C GLN A 19 -6.01 12.87 -13.44
N TYR A 20 -6.78 11.81 -13.68
CA TYR A 20 -6.45 10.75 -14.63
C TYR A 20 -7.56 10.68 -15.70
N THR A 21 -7.22 10.95 -16.95
CA THR A 21 -8.14 10.93 -18.10
C THR A 21 -7.48 10.33 -19.32
N TYR A 22 -8.26 9.89 -20.30
CA TYR A 22 -7.70 9.45 -21.58
C TYR A 22 -6.98 10.57 -22.35
N GLU A 23 -7.13 11.84 -21.95
CA GLU A 23 -6.38 12.95 -22.52
C GLU A 23 -4.93 13.00 -22.01
N ASN A 24 -4.70 12.61 -20.74
CA ASN A 24 -3.40 12.74 -20.07
C ASN A 24 -2.71 11.39 -19.75
N VAL A 25 -3.43 10.27 -19.79
CA VAL A 25 -2.85 8.91 -19.66
C VAL A 25 -3.28 7.99 -20.81
N VAL A 26 -2.54 6.91 -21.02
CA VAL A 26 -2.90 5.84 -21.96
C VAL A 26 -2.75 4.49 -21.28
N VAL A 27 -3.75 3.62 -21.43
CA VAL A 27 -3.65 2.22 -21.04
C VAL A 27 -3.04 1.46 -22.21
N ASP A 28 -1.90 0.82 -21.97
CA ASP A 28 -1.21 0.04 -22.98
C ASP A 28 -1.85 -1.34 -23.12
N PHE A 29 -2.83 -1.43 -24.02
CA PHE A 29 -3.45 -2.68 -24.42
C PHE A 29 -2.63 -3.44 -25.49
N ALA A 30 -1.52 -2.87 -25.97
CA ALA A 30 -0.75 -3.48 -27.03
C ALA A 30 -0.03 -4.75 -26.54
N SER A 31 0.04 -5.75 -27.40
CA SER A 31 0.70 -7.03 -27.13
C SER A 31 0.23 -7.75 -25.84
N PRO A 32 -1.05 -8.15 -25.72
CA PRO A 32 -1.56 -8.87 -24.55
C PRO A 32 -0.72 -10.10 -24.16
N GLN A 33 -0.12 -10.77 -25.14
CA GLN A 33 0.77 -11.91 -24.94
C GLN A 33 2.06 -11.54 -24.19
N ASN A 34 2.61 -10.35 -24.46
CA ASN A 34 3.81 -9.82 -23.78
C ASN A 34 3.50 -9.22 -22.41
N ALA A 35 2.21 -9.04 -22.11
CA ALA A 35 1.67 -8.55 -20.84
C ALA A 35 1.09 -9.67 -19.96
N THR A 36 1.11 -10.94 -20.42
CA THR A 36 0.50 -12.09 -19.73
C THR A 36 1.55 -13.09 -19.28
N PHE A 37 1.49 -13.49 -18.02
CA PHE A 37 2.21 -14.65 -17.51
C PHE A 37 1.22 -15.58 -16.81
N LYS A 38 1.10 -16.82 -17.31
CA LYS A 38 0.12 -17.80 -16.83
C LYS A 38 -1.29 -17.20 -16.79
N ASN A 39 -1.94 -17.14 -15.63
CA ASN A 39 -3.30 -16.63 -15.45
C ASN A 39 -3.37 -15.16 -15.06
N LEU A 40 -2.25 -14.43 -15.07
CA LEU A 40 -2.20 -13.01 -14.72
C LEU A 40 -1.76 -12.17 -15.93
N ARG A 41 -2.46 -11.06 -16.15
CA ARG A 41 -2.10 -10.06 -17.16
C ARG A 41 -2.03 -8.68 -16.52
N LEU A 42 -0.96 -7.93 -16.83
CA LEU A 42 -0.77 -6.55 -16.39
C LEU A 42 -0.82 -5.61 -17.59
N TYR A 43 -1.74 -4.66 -17.58
CA TYR A 43 -1.78 -3.58 -18.56
C TYR A 43 -1.13 -2.33 -17.96
N PRO A 44 0.04 -1.90 -18.44
CA PRO A 44 0.67 -0.67 -18.00
C PRO A 44 -0.22 0.53 -18.29
N VAL A 45 -0.24 1.49 -17.36
CA VAL A 45 -0.82 2.81 -17.58
C VAL A 45 0.34 3.79 -17.70
N ARG A 46 0.42 4.48 -18.84
CA ARG A 46 1.53 5.36 -19.20
C ARG A 46 1.10 6.81 -19.13
N ALA A 47 1.98 7.66 -18.61
CA ALA A 47 1.79 9.11 -18.57
C ALA A 47 2.13 9.73 -19.92
N LYS A 48 1.21 10.54 -20.46
CA LYS A 48 1.52 11.46 -21.56
C LYS A 48 2.28 12.67 -21.01
N GLU A 49 2.86 13.47 -21.90
CA GLU A 49 3.62 14.65 -21.49
C GLU A 49 2.78 15.67 -20.70
N SER A 50 1.50 15.83 -21.01
CA SER A 50 0.58 16.68 -20.22
C SER A 50 0.50 16.24 -18.76
N PHE A 51 0.38 14.94 -18.49
CA PHE A 51 0.36 14.40 -17.13
C PHE A 51 1.71 14.61 -16.43
N LYS A 52 2.83 14.36 -17.11
CA LYS A 52 4.15 14.56 -16.53
C LYS A 52 4.38 16.02 -16.11
N LEU A 53 3.93 16.97 -16.94
CA LEU A 53 3.99 18.40 -16.64
C LEU A 53 3.09 18.79 -15.46
N GLU A 54 1.88 18.24 -15.39
CA GLU A 54 0.94 18.49 -14.29
C GLU A 54 1.50 18.02 -12.94
N PHE A 55 2.14 16.84 -12.91
CA PHE A 55 2.66 16.24 -11.68
C PHE A 55 4.16 16.45 -11.47
N GLN A 56 4.82 17.32 -12.24
CA GLN A 56 6.28 17.53 -12.14
C GLN A 56 6.73 18.05 -10.76
N THR A 57 5.84 18.74 -10.04
CA THR A 57 6.12 19.29 -8.71
C THR A 57 5.82 18.31 -7.58
N VAL A 58 5.27 17.13 -7.89
CA VAL A 58 5.07 16.07 -6.91
C VAL A 58 6.43 15.61 -6.43
N GLY A 59 6.76 15.98 -5.19
CA GLY A 59 8.04 15.71 -4.58
C GLY A 59 8.36 14.21 -4.51
N LYS A 60 9.62 13.89 -4.22
CA LYS A 60 10.03 12.51 -4.00
C LYS A 60 9.45 12.01 -2.69
N TYR A 61 8.76 10.87 -2.74
CA TYR A 61 8.26 10.17 -1.57
C TYR A 61 9.16 8.98 -1.27
N LEU A 62 9.37 8.73 0.02
CA LEU A 62 9.93 7.48 0.52
C LEU A 62 8.78 6.51 0.77
N THR A 63 8.89 5.27 0.30
CA THR A 63 7.88 4.24 0.63
C THR A 63 8.00 3.80 2.08
N LEU A 64 6.96 3.18 2.64
CA LEU A 64 7.04 2.59 3.98
C LEU A 64 8.19 1.58 4.11
N GLN A 65 8.34 0.71 3.10
CA GLN A 65 9.43 -0.27 3.04
C GLN A 65 10.80 0.40 3.15
N GLU A 66 11.05 1.43 2.32
CA GLU A 66 12.31 2.17 2.36
C GLU A 66 12.50 2.94 3.67
N ALA A 67 11.42 3.50 4.21
CA ALA A 67 11.45 4.24 5.46
C ALA A 67 11.82 3.36 6.65
N LEU A 68 11.25 2.16 6.74
CA LEU A 68 11.60 1.18 7.77
C LEU A 68 13.05 0.69 7.58
N ALA A 69 13.43 0.32 6.36
CA ALA A 69 14.78 -0.17 6.07
C ALA A 69 15.88 0.87 6.38
N LYS A 70 15.58 2.17 6.19
CA LYS A 70 16.51 3.28 6.45
C LYS A 70 16.35 3.90 7.85
N ASN A 71 15.51 3.32 8.73
CA ASN A 71 15.19 3.84 10.07
C ASN A 71 14.72 5.31 10.05
N LYS A 72 13.87 5.68 9.08
CA LYS A 72 13.33 7.03 8.86
C LYS A 72 11.92 7.23 9.41
N ILE A 73 11.25 6.14 9.78
CA ILE A 73 9.94 6.13 10.43
C ILE A 73 10.00 5.26 11.69
N LYS A 74 9.32 5.69 12.74
CA LYS A 74 9.07 4.90 13.94
C LYS A 74 7.61 4.51 13.98
N ILE A 75 7.31 3.23 14.21
CA ILE A 75 5.94 2.73 14.37
C ILE A 75 5.86 1.92 15.65
N THR A 76 4.98 2.32 16.58
CA THR A 76 4.80 1.67 17.88
C THR A 76 3.33 1.44 18.19
N GLU A 77 3.08 0.50 19.09
CA GLU A 77 1.76 0.38 19.72
C GLU A 77 1.42 1.65 20.52
N GLN A 78 0.13 1.91 20.74
CA GLN A 78 -0.29 2.92 21.71
C GLN A 78 -0.07 2.40 23.13
N ASP A 79 0.43 3.25 24.01
CA ASP A 79 0.61 2.92 25.42
C ASP A 79 -0.77 2.86 26.11
N GLU A 80 -1.02 1.74 26.79
CA GLU A 80 -2.07 1.46 27.78
C GLU A 80 -3.56 1.61 27.40
N SER A 81 -3.92 2.22 26.27
CA SER A 81 -5.33 2.53 25.93
C SER A 81 -6.14 1.39 25.29
N GLY A 82 -5.51 0.25 24.95
CA GLY A 82 -6.22 -0.95 24.49
C GLY A 82 -6.90 -0.84 23.11
N ASN A 83 -6.72 0.26 22.36
CA ASN A 83 -7.26 0.33 21.01
C ASN A 83 -6.41 -0.50 20.04
N VAL A 84 -6.88 -1.72 19.78
CA VAL A 84 -6.20 -2.69 18.92
C VAL A 84 -6.13 -2.18 17.47
N GLU A 85 -6.98 -1.27 17.02
CA GLU A 85 -7.07 -0.87 15.61
C GLU A 85 -6.20 0.34 15.22
N GLU A 86 -5.37 0.84 16.15
CA GLU A 86 -4.52 2.00 15.90
C GLU A 86 -3.09 1.79 16.39
N LEU A 87 -2.12 2.14 15.54
CA LEU A 87 -0.73 2.32 15.93
C LEU A 87 -0.37 3.81 15.99
N THR A 88 0.77 4.10 16.61
CA THR A 88 1.43 5.40 16.50
C THR A 88 2.54 5.31 15.46
N MET A 89 2.61 6.26 14.55
CA MET A 89 3.72 6.40 13.62
C MET A 89 4.30 7.82 13.66
N GLU A 90 5.59 7.93 13.38
CA GLU A 90 6.31 9.20 13.40
C GLU A 90 7.37 9.20 12.31
N ASN A 91 7.30 10.16 11.38
CA ASN A 91 8.36 10.42 10.43
C ASN A 91 9.45 11.25 11.13
N ILE A 92 10.60 10.63 11.39
CA ILE A 92 11.75 11.28 12.05
C ILE A 92 12.77 11.83 11.04
N SER A 93 12.49 11.69 9.75
CA SER A 93 13.36 12.12 8.66
C SER A 93 12.99 13.48 8.08
N SER A 94 13.81 13.96 7.16
CA SER A 94 13.57 15.18 6.37
C SER A 94 12.83 14.92 5.05
N GLU A 95 12.45 13.67 4.75
CA GLU A 95 11.76 13.30 3.51
C GLU A 95 10.28 13.02 3.79
N THR A 96 9.41 13.27 2.81
CA THR A 96 8.00 12.88 2.91
C THR A 96 7.87 11.37 2.74
N ILE A 97 7.11 10.72 3.62
CA ILE A 97 6.88 9.27 3.58
C ILE A 97 5.44 9.03 3.14
N ILE A 98 5.26 8.08 2.21
CA ILE A 98 3.94 7.58 1.84
C ILE A 98 3.75 6.16 2.36
N VAL A 99 2.61 5.97 3.02
CA VAL A 99 2.14 4.71 3.57
C VAL A 99 0.86 4.36 2.80
N LEU A 100 0.75 3.15 2.29
CA LEU A 100 -0.36 2.71 1.45
C LEU A 100 -1.21 1.65 2.16
N PRO A 101 -2.52 1.59 1.85
CA PRO A 101 -3.37 0.53 2.37
C PRO A 101 -2.90 -0.84 1.87
N GLY A 102 -3.10 -1.86 2.70
CA GLY A 102 -2.70 -3.23 2.38
C GLY A 102 -1.23 -3.54 2.64
N GLU A 103 -0.39 -2.57 2.98
CA GLU A 103 0.98 -2.85 3.43
C GLU A 103 0.98 -3.58 4.77
N ILE A 104 1.78 -4.65 4.88
CA ILE A 104 1.90 -5.48 6.07
C ILE A 104 3.21 -5.16 6.79
N ILE A 105 3.10 -4.85 8.08
CA ILE A 105 4.23 -4.64 8.98
C ILE A 105 4.29 -5.73 10.04
N LYS A 106 5.52 -6.16 10.32
CA LYS A 106 5.85 -7.20 11.30
C LYS A 106 6.48 -6.62 12.55
N GLY A 107 6.14 -7.20 13.69
CA GLY A 107 6.64 -6.79 15.00
C GLY A 107 5.49 -6.56 15.99
N GLY A 108 5.74 -5.72 16.99
CA GLY A 108 4.76 -5.46 18.03
C GLY A 108 4.27 -6.73 18.75
N LYS A 109 3.03 -6.68 19.27
CA LYS A 109 2.35 -7.87 19.80
C LYS A 109 1.80 -8.77 18.70
N GLN A 110 1.34 -8.18 17.59
CA GLN A 110 0.73 -8.86 16.44
C GLN A 110 1.12 -8.17 15.14
N ASP A 111 1.25 -8.94 14.06
CA ASP A 111 1.45 -8.40 12.72
C ASP A 111 0.20 -7.62 12.23
N ARG A 112 0.43 -6.52 11.52
CA ARG A 112 -0.61 -5.54 11.15
C ARG A 112 -0.67 -5.29 9.65
N VAL A 113 -1.88 -5.07 9.13
CA VAL A 113 -2.12 -4.55 7.78
C VAL A 113 -2.68 -3.13 7.87
N ILE A 114 -2.13 -2.24 7.06
CA ILE A 114 -2.51 -0.82 7.04
C ILE A 114 -3.86 -0.66 6.34
N ARG A 115 -4.74 0.15 6.95
CA ARG A 115 -6.12 0.32 6.47
C ARG A 115 -6.30 1.47 5.50
N LYS A 116 -5.54 2.55 5.65
CA LYS A 116 -5.69 3.78 4.85
C LYS A 116 -4.34 4.29 4.40
N ASP A 117 -4.35 5.00 3.28
CA ASP A 117 -3.19 5.76 2.83
C ASP A 117 -2.90 6.89 3.82
N VAL A 118 -1.61 7.15 4.05
CA VAL A 118 -1.16 8.28 4.84
C VAL A 118 0.09 8.89 4.23
N VAL A 119 0.08 10.21 4.09
CA VAL A 119 1.26 11.00 3.75
C VAL A 119 1.79 11.66 5.02
N LEU A 120 3.02 11.30 5.39
CA LEU A 120 3.71 11.88 6.54
C LEU A 120 4.70 12.94 6.06
N ALA A 121 4.40 14.20 6.36
CA ALA A 121 5.34 15.30 6.18
C ALA A 121 6.66 15.03 6.95
N PRO A 122 7.78 15.64 6.51
CA PRO A 122 9.03 15.62 7.26
C PRO A 122 8.83 16.01 8.72
N ARG A 123 9.44 15.27 9.66
CA ARG A 123 9.36 15.55 11.10
C ARG A 123 7.92 15.73 11.58
N SER A 124 7.02 14.82 11.19
CA SER A 124 5.57 14.94 11.39
C SER A 124 5.13 14.99 12.87
N GLY A 125 6.02 14.59 13.79
CA GLY A 125 5.63 14.15 15.13
C GLY A 125 4.77 12.89 15.09
N LYS A 126 4.22 12.50 16.24
CA LYS A 126 3.36 11.32 16.38
C LYS A 126 2.01 11.52 15.68
N LYS A 127 1.64 10.56 14.84
CA LYS A 127 0.37 10.45 14.13
C LYS A 127 -0.24 9.07 14.34
N LYS A 128 -1.56 8.98 14.22
CA LYS A 128 -2.27 7.70 14.28
C LYS A 128 -2.16 6.98 12.93
N LEU A 129 -1.93 5.68 12.97
CA LEU A 129 -1.95 4.79 11.82
C LEU A 129 -3.07 3.75 12.00
N PRO A 130 -4.17 3.86 11.24
CA PRO A 130 -5.25 2.88 11.27
C PRO A 130 -4.78 1.53 10.70
N VAL A 131 -4.99 0.45 11.45
CA VAL A 131 -4.56 -0.90 11.08
C VAL A 131 -5.60 -1.96 11.43
N PHE A 132 -5.49 -3.14 10.81
CA PHE A 132 -6.11 -4.37 11.28
C PHE A 132 -5.06 -5.39 11.71
N CYS A 133 -5.41 -6.27 12.65
CA CYS A 133 -4.61 -7.45 12.97
C CYS A 133 -4.71 -8.47 11.84
N VAL A 134 -3.58 -9.02 11.40
CA VAL A 134 -3.56 -10.17 10.46
C VAL A 134 -3.09 -11.45 11.13
N GLU A 135 -3.20 -11.49 12.46
CA GLU A 135 -2.76 -12.58 13.31
C GLU A 135 -3.62 -12.67 14.58
N SER A 136 -4.69 -13.46 14.53
CA SER A 136 -5.66 -13.53 15.63
C SER A 136 -5.16 -14.33 16.84
N GLY A 137 -4.22 -15.26 16.65
CA GLY A 137 -3.83 -16.24 17.68
C GLY A 137 -2.71 -15.81 18.64
N ARG A 138 -1.96 -14.73 18.36
CA ARG A 138 -0.84 -14.30 19.24
C ARG A 138 -1.25 -13.45 20.45
N TRP A 139 -2.54 -13.15 20.63
CA TRP A 139 -2.99 -12.28 21.73
C TRP A 139 -2.80 -12.92 23.12
N SER A 140 -3.01 -14.23 23.25
CA SER A 140 -2.89 -14.97 24.50
C SER A 140 -1.44 -15.27 24.89
N ASP A 141 -0.59 -15.58 23.90
CA ASP A 141 0.70 -16.23 24.14
C ASP A 141 1.83 -15.28 24.55
N ARG A 142 1.62 -13.95 24.39
CA ARG A 142 2.60 -12.92 24.74
C ARG A 142 2.28 -12.11 25.99
N GLN A 143 1.20 -12.43 26.72
CA GLN A 143 0.91 -11.78 28.02
C GLN A 143 2.03 -11.99 29.07
N THR A 144 2.94 -12.95 28.83
CA THR A 144 4.11 -13.23 29.67
C THR A 144 5.31 -12.33 29.42
N HIS A 145 5.35 -11.55 28.33
CA HIS A 145 6.41 -10.58 28.09
C HIS A 145 6.01 -9.19 28.61
N LYS A 146 6.10 -9.03 29.93
CA LYS A 146 6.28 -7.71 30.56
C LYS A 146 7.66 -7.18 30.18
N SER A 147 7.74 -6.38 29.12
CA SER A 147 8.91 -5.55 28.86
C SER A 147 8.42 -4.11 28.70
N GLY A 148 8.77 -3.25 29.66
CA GLY A 148 8.31 -1.87 29.77
C GLY A 148 8.82 -0.95 28.66
N GLY A 149 8.19 -1.03 27.49
CA GLY A 149 8.34 -0.09 26.39
C GLY A 149 7.34 -0.41 25.27
N ALA A 150 6.85 0.62 24.56
CA ALA A 150 5.94 0.46 23.44
C ALA A 150 6.55 -0.50 22.40
N ALA A 151 5.85 -1.60 22.09
CA ALA A 151 6.36 -2.58 21.14
C ALA A 151 6.47 -1.95 19.75
N GLU A 152 7.63 -2.10 19.11
CA GLU A 152 7.98 -1.41 17.86
C GLU A 152 7.87 -2.36 16.65
N PHE A 153 7.41 -1.80 15.53
CA PHE A 153 7.36 -2.49 14.24
C PHE A 153 8.59 -2.10 13.43
N LYS A 154 9.43 -3.11 13.12
CA LYS A 154 10.75 -2.89 12.51
C LYS A 154 10.90 -3.48 11.12
N SER A 155 9.97 -4.35 10.72
CA SER A 155 10.08 -5.09 9.47
C SER A 155 8.87 -4.84 8.60
N TYR A 156 9.14 -4.44 7.35
CA TYR A 156 8.19 -4.53 6.27
C TYR A 156 8.14 -5.96 5.75
N HIS A 157 6.95 -6.46 5.44
CA HIS A 157 6.79 -7.81 4.90
C HIS A 157 6.51 -7.80 3.40
N SER A 158 5.39 -7.19 3.01
CA SER A 158 4.90 -7.11 1.63
C SER A 158 3.57 -6.35 1.63
N LYS A 159 2.96 -6.17 0.46
CA LYS A 159 1.52 -5.91 0.39
C LYS A 159 0.73 -7.20 0.57
N ALA A 160 -0.47 -7.05 1.13
CA ALA A 160 -1.48 -8.08 1.20
C ALA A 160 -1.95 -8.50 -0.21
N ALA A 161 -2.42 -9.75 -0.33
CA ALA A 161 -3.07 -10.22 -1.55
C ALA A 161 -4.25 -9.31 -1.92
N LEU A 162 -4.55 -9.19 -3.22
CA LEU A 162 -5.59 -8.30 -3.73
C LEU A 162 -6.96 -8.49 -3.05
N SER A 163 -7.33 -9.73 -2.71
CA SER A 163 -8.59 -10.01 -2.02
C SER A 163 -8.59 -9.47 -0.59
N LEU A 164 -7.48 -9.61 0.14
CA LEU A 164 -7.30 -9.03 1.47
C LEU A 164 -7.24 -7.50 1.43
N ARG A 165 -6.53 -6.91 0.46
CA ARG A 165 -6.54 -5.44 0.24
C ARG A 165 -7.96 -4.91 0.05
N LYS A 166 -8.75 -5.57 -0.80
CA LYS A 166 -10.13 -5.21 -1.06
C LYS A 166 -10.99 -5.24 0.21
N VAL A 167 -10.80 -6.22 1.08
CA VAL A 167 -11.51 -6.28 2.38
C VAL A 167 -11.04 -5.14 3.28
N VAL A 168 -9.73 -4.93 3.40
CA VAL A 168 -9.14 -3.87 4.25
C VAL A 168 -9.57 -2.46 3.84
N GLU A 169 -9.66 -2.18 2.54
CA GLU A 169 -10.03 -0.87 2.00
C GLU A 169 -11.54 -0.59 2.09
N LYS A 170 -12.38 -1.62 1.91
CA LYS A 170 -13.85 -1.45 1.85
C LYS A 170 -14.55 -1.65 3.19
N GLU A 171 -13.98 -2.45 4.08
CA GLU A 171 -14.66 -2.89 5.29
C GLU A 171 -14.03 -2.24 6.52
N SER A 172 -14.86 -1.96 7.52
CA SER A 172 -14.42 -1.47 8.83
C SER A 172 -14.39 -2.58 9.88
N ASP A 173 -14.28 -3.85 9.45
CA ASP A 173 -14.57 -5.02 10.28
C ASP A 173 -13.37 -5.98 10.36
N GLN A 174 -12.76 -6.04 11.54
CA GLN A 174 -11.63 -6.90 11.88
C GLN A 174 -11.93 -8.40 11.70
N SER A 175 -13.17 -8.84 11.93
CA SER A 175 -13.60 -10.23 11.77
C SER A 175 -13.58 -10.65 10.29
N ARG A 176 -13.96 -9.74 9.38
CA ARG A 176 -13.88 -9.99 7.93
C ARG A 176 -12.44 -10.15 7.46
N VAL A 177 -11.52 -9.33 7.99
CA VAL A 177 -10.08 -9.47 7.73
C VAL A 177 -9.59 -10.85 8.17
N TRP A 178 -9.98 -11.33 9.35
CA TRP A 178 -9.59 -12.67 9.81
C TRP A 178 -10.18 -13.80 8.97
N ASN A 179 -11.43 -13.69 8.54
CA ASN A 179 -12.05 -14.68 7.65
C ASN A 179 -11.32 -14.75 6.30
N GLU A 180 -10.91 -13.60 5.76
CA GLU A 180 -10.14 -13.55 4.52
C GLU A 180 -8.72 -14.12 4.71
N VAL A 181 -8.04 -13.79 5.81
CA VAL A 181 -6.73 -14.38 6.16
C VAL A 181 -6.83 -15.91 6.30
N ALA A 182 -7.88 -16.42 6.96
CA ALA A 182 -8.13 -17.85 7.09
C ALA A 182 -8.37 -18.51 5.73
N THR A 183 -9.17 -17.87 4.86
CA THR A 183 -9.43 -18.34 3.49
C THR A 183 -8.14 -18.45 2.68
N ILE A 184 -7.29 -17.42 2.74
CA ILE A 184 -6.01 -17.37 2.02
C ILE A 184 -5.05 -18.44 2.54
N THR A 185 -4.87 -18.56 3.86
CA THR A 185 -3.95 -19.55 4.44
C THR A 185 -4.42 -20.99 4.20
N GLN A 186 -5.73 -21.26 4.27
CA GLN A 186 -6.30 -22.56 3.94
C GLN A 186 -6.09 -22.94 2.47
N LYS A 187 -6.37 -22.01 1.53
CA LYS A 187 -6.17 -22.23 0.09
C LYS A 187 -4.71 -22.55 -0.24
N ASN A 188 -3.78 -21.91 0.45
CA ASN A 188 -2.34 -22.09 0.27
C ASN A 188 -1.73 -23.17 1.18
N LYS A 189 -2.55 -23.92 1.93
CA LYS A 189 -2.11 -24.99 2.86
C LYS A 189 -1.03 -24.53 3.87
N THR A 190 -1.12 -23.29 4.33
CA THR A 190 -0.14 -22.63 5.22
C THR A 190 -0.76 -22.22 6.55
N THR A 191 -1.82 -22.91 6.97
CA THR A 191 -2.49 -22.66 8.25
C THR A 191 -1.54 -22.90 9.43
N THR A 192 -1.37 -21.90 10.29
CA THR A 192 -0.62 -22.00 11.55
C THR A 192 -1.54 -22.02 12.76
N SER A 193 -1.02 -22.49 13.90
CA SER A 193 -1.71 -22.41 15.19
C SER A 193 -2.15 -20.99 15.53
N THR A 194 -1.36 -19.98 15.15
CA THR A 194 -1.63 -18.55 15.40
C THR A 194 -2.48 -17.87 14.33
N LYS A 195 -2.87 -18.57 13.26
CA LYS A 195 -3.63 -18.04 12.10
C LYS A 195 -3.00 -16.76 11.53
N THR A 196 -1.70 -16.81 11.27
CA THR A 196 -0.92 -15.65 10.80
C THR A 196 -0.93 -15.57 9.28
N TYR A 197 -1.32 -14.43 8.71
CA TYR A 197 -1.27 -14.23 7.26
C TYR A 197 0.12 -14.46 6.68
N THR A 198 1.16 -13.98 7.37
CA THR A 198 2.55 -14.08 6.87
C THR A 198 3.10 -15.50 6.91
N ALA A 199 2.36 -16.49 7.43
CA ALA A 199 2.76 -17.89 7.34
C ALA A 199 2.75 -18.40 5.89
N ILE A 200 2.04 -17.72 4.97
CA ILE A 200 2.09 -18.06 3.54
C ILE A 200 3.52 -18.09 2.98
N THR A 201 4.44 -17.32 3.57
CA THR A 201 5.84 -17.24 3.11
C THR A 201 6.68 -18.44 3.50
N SER A 202 6.17 -19.38 4.31
CA SER A 202 6.89 -20.62 4.61
C SER A 202 6.66 -21.70 3.55
N SER A 203 5.75 -21.49 2.60
CA SER A 203 5.54 -22.42 1.47
C SER A 203 6.58 -22.15 0.39
N THR A 204 7.50 -23.10 0.21
CA THR A 204 8.51 -23.04 -0.87
C THR A 204 7.84 -23.02 -2.25
N GLU A 205 6.85 -23.87 -2.48
CA GLU A 205 6.11 -23.92 -3.74
C GLU A 205 5.44 -22.57 -4.07
N LEU A 206 4.80 -21.94 -3.09
CA LEU A 206 4.16 -20.64 -3.30
C LEU A 206 5.21 -19.55 -3.58
N ASN A 207 6.31 -19.54 -2.84
CA ASN A 207 7.40 -18.57 -3.07
C ASN A 207 8.04 -18.76 -4.45
N ASP A 208 8.23 -19.99 -4.89
CA ASP A 208 8.75 -20.31 -6.23
C ASP A 208 7.78 -19.86 -7.32
N GLN A 209 6.48 -20.01 -7.11
CA GLN A 209 5.48 -19.49 -8.03
C GLN A 209 5.48 -17.96 -8.06
N LEU A 210 5.41 -17.30 -6.88
CA LEU A 210 5.41 -15.84 -6.77
C LEU A 210 6.67 -15.24 -7.40
N SER A 211 7.86 -15.79 -7.13
CA SER A 211 9.11 -15.32 -7.71
C SER A 211 9.14 -15.40 -9.24
N GLN A 212 8.49 -16.40 -9.85
CA GLN A 212 8.33 -16.47 -11.31
C GLN A 212 7.45 -15.33 -11.85
N TYR A 213 6.32 -15.05 -11.19
CA TYR A 213 5.46 -13.91 -11.56
C TYR A 213 6.21 -12.59 -11.40
N SER A 214 6.78 -12.33 -10.22
CA SER A 214 7.48 -11.08 -9.93
C SER A 214 8.66 -10.88 -10.88
N SER A 215 9.48 -11.91 -11.13
CA SER A 215 10.62 -11.81 -12.07
C SER A 215 10.17 -11.50 -13.50
N TYR A 216 9.12 -12.16 -14.00
CA TYR A 216 8.60 -11.91 -15.34
C TYR A 216 8.14 -10.45 -15.51
N PHE A 217 7.34 -9.94 -14.57
CA PHE A 217 6.78 -8.60 -14.67
C PHE A 217 7.81 -7.50 -14.33
N LEU A 218 8.66 -7.70 -13.32
CA LEU A 218 9.72 -6.75 -12.98
C LEU A 218 10.67 -6.53 -14.15
N ASN A 219 11.13 -7.60 -14.80
CA ASN A 219 12.05 -7.50 -15.93
C ASN A 219 11.45 -6.73 -17.11
N LYS A 220 10.12 -6.79 -17.29
CA LYS A 220 9.42 -6.07 -18.35
C LYS A 220 9.13 -4.61 -18.01
N LEU A 221 8.72 -4.34 -16.78
CA LEU A 221 8.21 -3.02 -16.39
C LEU A 221 9.32 -2.09 -15.91
N LYS A 222 10.38 -2.60 -15.28
CA LYS A 222 11.46 -1.81 -14.67
C LYS A 222 12.30 -1.01 -15.68
N THR A 223 12.35 -1.44 -16.94
CA THR A 223 13.12 -0.77 -18.01
C THR A 223 12.35 0.38 -18.67
N GLN A 224 11.09 0.58 -18.31
CA GLN A 224 10.20 1.56 -18.95
C GLN A 224 9.97 2.73 -17.99
N ASN A 225 10.18 3.96 -18.44
CA ASN A 225 10.25 5.16 -17.59
C ASN A 225 9.01 6.08 -17.64
N ASP A 226 7.97 5.65 -18.35
CA ASP A 226 6.73 6.38 -18.58
C ASP A 226 5.51 5.72 -17.90
N ILE A 227 5.70 4.54 -17.32
CA ILE A 227 4.65 3.80 -16.62
C ILE A 227 4.41 4.45 -15.25
N ILE A 228 3.16 4.78 -14.96
CA ILE A 228 2.72 5.34 -13.69
C ILE A 228 1.80 4.40 -12.91
N GLY A 229 1.48 3.23 -13.47
CA GLY A 229 0.58 2.29 -12.82
C GLY A 229 0.31 1.06 -13.67
N VAL A 230 -0.49 0.16 -13.12
CA VAL A 230 -0.89 -1.09 -13.77
C VAL A 230 -2.34 -1.43 -13.49
N ILE A 231 -3.03 -1.95 -14.49
CA ILE A 231 -4.32 -2.63 -14.34
C ILE A 231 -4.07 -4.13 -14.36
N VAL A 232 -4.58 -4.83 -13.35
CA VAL A 232 -4.37 -6.27 -13.16
C VAL A 232 -5.61 -7.04 -13.57
N VAL A 233 -5.43 -8.04 -14.43
CA VAL A 233 -6.51 -8.85 -15.00
C VAL A 233 -6.21 -10.34 -14.82
N THR A 234 -7.23 -11.11 -14.44
CA THR A 234 -7.21 -12.58 -14.48
C THR A 234 -8.44 -13.07 -15.23
N GLY A 235 -8.24 -13.90 -16.25
CA GLY A 235 -9.30 -14.27 -17.19
C GLY A 235 -9.90 -13.04 -17.86
N ASP A 236 -11.20 -12.85 -17.67
CA ASP A 236 -12.00 -11.73 -18.18
C ASP A 236 -12.30 -10.65 -17.12
N ARG A 237 -11.66 -10.73 -15.94
CA ARG A 237 -11.96 -9.85 -14.79
C ARG A 237 -10.78 -8.97 -14.44
N VAL A 238 -11.06 -7.67 -14.30
CA VAL A 238 -10.16 -6.74 -13.61
C VAL A 238 -10.19 -7.05 -12.12
N VAL A 239 -9.03 -7.34 -11.54
CA VAL A 239 -8.88 -7.71 -10.12
C VAL A 239 -8.19 -6.63 -9.29
N GLY A 240 -7.52 -5.67 -9.93
CA GLY A 240 -6.85 -4.58 -9.26
C GLY A 240 -6.41 -3.48 -10.22
N CYS A 241 -6.14 -2.30 -9.67
CA CYS A 241 -5.56 -1.18 -10.37
C CYS A 241 -4.79 -0.34 -9.35
N ASP A 242 -3.54 -0.01 -9.64
CA ASP A 242 -2.72 0.89 -8.83
C ASP A 242 -2.12 1.94 -9.77
N LEU A 243 -2.45 3.22 -9.52
CA LEU A 243 -1.98 4.39 -10.28
C LEU A 243 -1.26 5.34 -9.33
N PHE A 244 -0.16 5.92 -9.81
CA PHE A 244 0.67 6.85 -9.06
C PHE A 244 0.83 8.17 -9.81
N ALA A 245 1.14 9.23 -9.08
CA ALA A 245 1.33 10.56 -9.66
C ALA A 245 2.64 10.68 -10.47
N THR A 246 3.62 9.82 -10.24
CA THR A 246 4.90 9.84 -10.96
C THR A 246 5.42 8.43 -11.24
N HIS A 247 6.20 8.30 -12.30
CA HIS A 247 6.90 7.03 -12.61
C HIS A 247 7.80 6.59 -11.47
N ASN A 248 8.52 7.53 -10.84
CA ASN A 248 9.42 7.22 -9.72
C ASN A 248 8.68 6.57 -8.55
N LEU A 249 7.48 7.06 -8.21
CA LEU A 249 6.68 6.48 -7.14
C LEU A 249 6.14 5.10 -7.53
N PHE A 250 5.70 4.92 -8.77
CA PHE A 250 5.32 3.60 -9.29
C PHE A 250 6.49 2.61 -9.22
N ALA A 251 7.67 3.00 -9.71
CA ALA A 251 8.85 2.15 -9.71
C ALA A 251 9.28 1.75 -8.29
N ALA A 252 9.20 2.68 -7.32
CA ALA A 252 9.48 2.40 -5.92
C ALA A 252 8.47 1.45 -5.26
N GLN A 253 7.25 1.37 -5.80
CA GLN A 253 6.17 0.51 -5.31
C GLN A 253 6.02 -0.78 -6.12
N LEU A 254 6.72 -0.93 -7.24
CA LEU A 254 6.49 -2.02 -8.18
C LEU A 254 6.72 -3.40 -7.55
N GLU A 255 7.82 -3.58 -6.83
CA GLU A 255 8.14 -4.85 -6.16
C GLU A 255 7.12 -5.21 -5.09
N SER A 256 6.54 -4.22 -4.40
CA SER A 256 5.53 -4.48 -3.39
C SER A 256 4.17 -4.85 -3.96
N LEU A 257 3.90 -4.48 -5.22
CA LEU A 257 2.65 -4.74 -5.93
C LEU A 257 2.60 -6.12 -6.61
N LEU A 258 3.75 -6.76 -6.83
CA LEU A 258 3.91 -8.01 -7.59
C LEU A 258 4.16 -9.23 -6.71
#